data_AF-A0A6M0HR04-F1
#
_entry.id   AF-A0A6M0HR04-F1
#
_cell.length_a   1.000
_cell.length_b   1.000
_cell.length_c   1.000
_cell.angle_alpha   90.00
_cell.angle_beta   90.00
_cell.angle_gamma   90.00
#
_symmetry.space_group_name_H-M   'P 1'
#
loop_
_entity.id
_entity.type
_entity.pdbx_description
1 polymer ?
#
loop_
_entity_poly.entity_id
_entity_poly.type
_entity_poly.pdbx_seq_one_letter_code
_entity_poly.pdbx_strand_id
1 'polypeptide(L)'
;MKKQGVVHPKFWFRHWRVRRALVGYPLYDVPYKTQEADLTETQVRENFDYFLRVRQERLAFFFDWLRRKFGVAASLTPEGVLAIERWVRDFGGGAIESTACDLRIFATYTPAWTDSRAGYNVMIDLGIFIGEYLIWRRPELYWEIYRGHEIEPVSFRSPTYLKPIIDGMPRLWKDDTFRTGYGAIAGACQKSLIGSDGFRDRSNSFVFHIKQSLYFSRLPDDVVVLGESKNEPL
;
A
#
# COMPACT_ATOMS: atom_id res chain seq x y z
N MET A 1 10.63 -22.10 12.16
CA MET A 1 9.78 -22.02 10.95
C MET A 1 8.34 -21.77 11.38
N LYS A 2 7.71 -20.67 10.96
CA LYS A 2 6.26 -20.47 11.18
C LYS A 2 5.50 -21.39 10.22
N LYS A 3 4.53 -22.17 10.72
CA LYS A 3 3.68 -23.03 9.88
C LYS A 3 2.88 -22.17 8.90
N GLN A 4 2.81 -22.59 7.63
CA GLN A 4 1.91 -21.98 6.66
C GLN A 4 0.46 -22.10 7.17
N GLY A 5 -0.27 -20.99 7.17
CA GLY A 5 -1.70 -21.03 7.42
C GLY A 5 -2.40 -21.74 6.26
N VAL A 6 -3.37 -22.59 6.57
CA VAL A 6 -4.17 -23.26 5.55
C VAL A 6 -5.19 -22.25 5.02
N VAL A 7 -5.17 -21.97 3.71
CA VAL A 7 -6.18 -21.10 3.09
C VAL A 7 -7.55 -21.75 3.22
N HIS A 8 -8.57 -20.99 3.61
CA HIS A 8 -9.94 -21.48 3.71
C HIS A 8 -10.46 -21.90 2.32
N PRO A 9 -11.12 -23.06 2.16
CA PRO A 9 -11.54 -23.58 0.84
C PRO A 9 -12.30 -22.60 -0.04
N LYS A 10 -13.22 -21.81 0.54
CA LYS A 10 -13.96 -20.74 -0.16
C LYS A 10 -13.08 -19.69 -0.87
N PHE A 11 -11.81 -19.54 -0.49
CA PHE A 11 -10.86 -18.60 -1.10
C PHE A 11 -9.85 -19.28 -2.03
N TRP A 12 -9.77 -20.61 -2.10
CA TRP A 12 -8.76 -21.32 -2.90
C TRP A 12 -8.74 -20.90 -4.36
N PHE A 13 -9.91 -20.86 -5.01
CA PHE A 13 -9.98 -20.47 -6.41
C PHE A 13 -9.55 -19.01 -6.61
N ARG A 14 -9.86 -18.12 -5.66
CA ARG A 14 -9.48 -16.71 -5.70
C ARG A 14 -7.96 -16.55 -5.56
N HIS A 15 -7.35 -17.30 -4.65
CA HIS A 15 -5.90 -17.35 -4.49
C HIS A 15 -5.20 -17.87 -5.74
N TRP A 16 -5.67 -19.00 -6.27
CA TRP A 16 -5.14 -19.58 -7.50
C TRP A 16 -5.20 -18.59 -8.68
N ARG A 17 -6.36 -17.94 -8.88
CA ARG A 17 -6.55 -16.96 -9.95
C ARG A 17 -5.57 -15.79 -9.85
N VAL A 18 -5.36 -15.25 -8.65
CA VAL A 18 -4.45 -14.12 -8.43
C VAL A 18 -3.00 -14.52 -8.65
N ARG A 19 -2.57 -15.65 -8.08
CA ARG A 19 -1.21 -16.17 -8.29
C ARG A 19 -0.90 -16.40 -9.76
N ARG A 20 -1.86 -16.94 -10.51
CA ARG A 20 -1.73 -17.08 -11.97
C ARG A 20 -1.66 -15.71 -12.67
N ALA A 21 -2.43 -14.73 -12.22
CA ALA A 21 -2.40 -13.37 -12.78
C ALA A 21 -1.11 -12.60 -12.46
N LEU A 22 -0.38 -13.00 -11.41
CA LEU A 22 0.91 -12.42 -11.01
C LEU A 22 2.11 -12.94 -11.81
N VAL A 23 1.94 -14.00 -12.62
CA VAL A 23 3.00 -14.47 -13.50
C VAL A 23 3.35 -13.37 -14.50
N GLY A 24 4.60 -12.90 -14.46
CA GLY A 24 5.07 -11.79 -15.29
C GLY A 24 4.62 -10.41 -14.81
N TYR A 25 4.15 -10.28 -13.56
CA TYR A 25 3.89 -8.95 -12.99
C TYR A 25 5.22 -8.16 -12.93
N PRO A 26 5.25 -6.91 -13.41
CA PRO A 26 6.48 -6.14 -13.52
C PRO A 26 7.05 -5.85 -12.13
N LEU A 27 8.35 -6.08 -12.00
CA LEU A 27 9.10 -5.82 -10.78
C LEU A 27 9.21 -4.32 -10.53
N TYR A 28 8.95 -3.88 -9.30
CA TYR A 28 9.29 -2.55 -8.82
C TYR A 28 10.76 -2.57 -8.41
N ASP A 29 11.62 -2.18 -9.34
CA ASP A 29 13.05 -2.44 -9.29
C ASP A 29 13.85 -1.19 -8.91
N VAL A 30 13.78 -0.81 -7.63
CA VAL A 30 14.51 0.36 -7.12
C VAL A 30 16.03 0.20 -7.26
N PRO A 31 16.78 1.29 -7.51
CA PRO A 31 18.24 1.25 -7.64
C PRO A 31 18.96 0.65 -6.43
N TYR A 32 18.53 0.99 -5.21
CA TYR A 32 19.15 0.52 -3.97
C TYR A 32 18.18 -0.28 -3.11
N LYS A 33 18.51 -1.57 -2.91
CA LYS A 33 17.68 -2.61 -2.28
C LYS A 33 18.25 -3.06 -0.94
N THR A 34 18.44 -2.14 -0.02
CA THR A 34 18.87 -2.43 1.36
C THR A 34 17.80 -1.96 2.34
N GLN A 35 17.99 -2.20 3.64
CA GLN A 35 17.13 -1.51 4.60
C GLN A 35 17.33 -0.01 4.43
N GLU A 36 16.23 0.73 4.44
CA GLU A 36 16.25 2.16 4.16
C GLU A 36 17.11 2.92 5.16
N ALA A 37 17.13 2.47 6.42
CA ALA A 37 17.95 3.06 7.47
C ALA A 37 19.47 2.93 7.25
N ASP A 38 19.89 2.11 6.28
CA ASP A 38 21.28 1.92 5.89
C ASP A 38 21.64 2.69 4.61
N LEU A 39 20.67 3.36 3.97
CA LEU A 39 20.89 4.15 2.75
C LEU A 39 21.53 5.50 3.09
N THR A 40 22.45 5.94 2.23
CA THR A 40 22.95 7.32 2.25
C THR A 40 21.89 8.27 1.70
N GLU A 41 21.98 9.56 2.04
CA GLU A 41 21.07 10.59 1.53
C GLU A 41 21.01 10.60 -0.02
N THR A 42 22.15 10.40 -0.68
CA THR A 42 22.21 10.29 -2.16
C THR A 42 21.40 9.09 -2.65
N GLN A 43 21.57 7.92 -2.04
CA GLN A 43 20.84 6.71 -2.44
C GLN A 43 19.33 6.83 -2.20
N VAL A 44 18.93 7.49 -1.11
CA VAL A 44 17.51 7.78 -0.84
C VAL A 44 16.91 8.65 -1.94
N ARG A 45 17.62 9.72 -2.32
CA ARG A 45 17.18 10.60 -3.42
C ARG A 45 17.06 9.86 -4.74
N GLU A 46 18.05 9.04 -5.09
CA GLU A 46 17.99 8.25 -6.32
C GLU A 46 16.83 7.24 -6.34
N ASN A 47 16.53 6.59 -5.20
CA ASN A 47 15.36 5.74 -5.06
C ASN A 47 14.05 6.53 -5.21
N PHE A 48 13.99 7.75 -4.66
CA PHE A 48 12.82 8.63 -4.78
C PHE A 48 12.64 9.18 -6.21
N ASP A 49 13.72 9.56 -6.88
CA ASP A 49 13.71 10.00 -8.28
C ASP A 49 13.27 8.86 -9.21
N TYR A 50 13.73 7.64 -8.93
CA TYR A 50 13.23 6.43 -9.60
C TYR A 50 11.72 6.30 -9.41
N PHE A 51 11.24 6.38 -8.16
CA PHE A 51 9.81 6.29 -7.84
C PHE A 51 9.01 7.33 -8.63
N LEU A 52 9.39 8.60 -8.56
CA LEU A 52 8.72 9.68 -9.29
C LEU A 52 8.70 9.37 -10.79
N ARG A 53 9.81 8.93 -11.37
CA ARG A 53 9.85 8.61 -12.80
C ARG A 53 8.88 7.50 -13.22
N VAL A 54 8.74 6.44 -12.42
CA VAL A 54 7.96 5.25 -12.83
C VAL A 54 6.51 5.24 -12.36
N ARG A 55 6.13 6.03 -11.33
CA ARG A 55 4.83 5.90 -10.65
C ARG A 55 3.60 5.94 -11.58
N GLN A 56 3.61 6.78 -12.61
CA GLN A 56 2.48 6.91 -13.54
C GLN A 56 2.37 5.69 -14.47
N GLU A 57 3.51 5.18 -14.95
CA GLU A 57 3.55 3.95 -15.75
C GLU A 57 3.08 2.75 -14.93
N ARG A 58 3.54 2.66 -13.67
CA ARG A 58 3.10 1.66 -12.70
C ARG A 58 1.58 1.71 -12.48
N LEU A 59 1.03 2.90 -12.25
CA LEU A 59 -0.40 3.09 -12.03
C LEU A 59 -1.22 2.67 -13.26
N ALA A 60 -0.80 3.08 -14.45
CA ALA A 60 -1.44 2.69 -15.70
C ALA A 60 -1.41 1.18 -15.91
N PHE A 61 -0.25 0.54 -15.66
CA PHE A 61 -0.13 -0.92 -15.70
C PHE A 61 -1.08 -1.59 -14.71
N PHE A 62 -1.15 -1.10 -13.46
CA PHE A 62 -2.00 -1.67 -12.43
C PHE A 62 -3.48 -1.62 -12.81
N PHE A 63 -3.95 -0.48 -13.36
CA PHE A 63 -5.31 -0.34 -13.87
C PHE A 63 -5.61 -1.31 -15.01
N ASP A 64 -4.72 -1.41 -15.99
CA ASP A 64 -4.89 -2.34 -17.11
C ASP A 64 -4.86 -3.81 -16.65
N TRP A 65 -3.96 -4.15 -15.73
CA TRP A 65 -3.87 -5.50 -15.16
C TRP A 65 -5.16 -5.88 -14.42
N LEU A 66 -5.68 -4.99 -13.57
CA LEU A 66 -6.95 -5.19 -12.86
C LEU A 66 -8.11 -5.42 -13.83
N ARG A 67 -8.19 -4.58 -14.87
CA ARG A 67 -9.21 -4.69 -15.92
C ARG A 67 -9.11 -6.01 -16.68
N ARG A 68 -7.92 -6.35 -17.21
CA ARG A 68 -7.72 -7.53 -18.07
C ARG A 68 -7.82 -8.84 -17.32
N LYS A 69 -7.30 -8.92 -16.09
CA LYS A 69 -7.24 -10.17 -15.32
C LYS A 69 -8.47 -10.40 -14.44
N PHE A 70 -9.15 -9.33 -14.02
CA PHE A 70 -10.25 -9.41 -13.06
C PHE A 70 -11.55 -8.72 -13.50
N GLY A 71 -11.55 -7.97 -14.59
CA GLY A 71 -12.73 -7.19 -15.01
C GLY A 71 -13.03 -6.00 -14.10
N VAL A 72 -12.03 -5.51 -13.37
CA VAL A 72 -12.18 -4.42 -12.41
C VAL A 72 -11.92 -3.08 -13.12
N ALA A 73 -12.92 -2.19 -13.10
CA ALA A 73 -12.81 -0.85 -13.65
C ALA A 73 -12.12 0.10 -12.65
N ALA A 74 -10.79 0.00 -12.57
CA ALA A 74 -9.97 0.87 -11.73
C ALA A 74 -9.81 2.26 -12.36
N SER A 75 -9.90 3.31 -11.54
CA SER A 75 -9.68 4.70 -11.92
C SER A 75 -9.49 5.57 -10.67
N LEU A 76 -9.01 6.81 -10.84
CA LEU A 76 -8.91 7.81 -9.77
C LEU A 76 -10.26 8.50 -9.50
N THR A 77 -11.34 7.72 -9.41
CA THR A 77 -12.69 8.18 -9.07
C THR A 77 -13.18 7.46 -7.82
N PRO A 78 -14.19 7.97 -7.10
CA PRO A 78 -14.80 7.27 -5.97
C PRO A 78 -15.23 5.84 -6.33
N GLU A 79 -15.82 5.64 -7.51
CA GLU A 79 -16.25 4.34 -8.01
C GLU A 79 -15.06 3.41 -8.25
N GLY A 80 -13.97 3.94 -8.81
CA GLY A 80 -12.71 3.23 -9.00
C GLY A 80 -12.08 2.78 -7.68
N VAL A 81 -12.05 3.65 -6.67
CA VAL A 81 -11.60 3.34 -5.31
C VAL A 81 -12.39 2.17 -4.72
N LEU A 82 -13.72 2.23 -4.79
CA LEU A 82 -14.60 1.17 -4.28
C LEU A 82 -14.46 -0.14 -5.07
N ALA A 83 -14.20 -0.06 -6.37
CA ALA A 83 -13.94 -1.24 -7.20
C ALA A 83 -12.63 -1.94 -6.81
N ILE A 84 -11.57 -1.18 -6.56
CA ILE A 84 -10.29 -1.73 -6.09
C ILE A 84 -10.43 -2.28 -4.67
N GLU A 85 -11.19 -1.64 -3.77
CA GLU A 85 -11.43 -2.16 -2.42
C GLU A 85 -12.12 -3.53 -2.46
N ARG A 86 -13.15 -3.65 -3.30
CA ARG A 86 -13.83 -4.92 -3.53
C ARG A 86 -12.87 -5.98 -4.05
N TRP A 87 -12.00 -5.61 -5.01
CA TRP A 87 -10.97 -6.50 -5.51
C TRP A 87 -10.00 -6.94 -4.40
N VAL A 88 -9.48 -6.03 -3.56
CA VAL A 88 -8.59 -6.39 -2.45
C VAL A 88 -9.29 -7.35 -1.49
N ARG A 89 -10.55 -7.09 -1.13
CA ARG A 89 -11.33 -7.99 -0.27
C ARG A 89 -11.51 -9.37 -0.86
N ASP A 90 -11.76 -9.46 -2.16
CA ASP A 90 -12.06 -10.74 -2.81
C ASP A 90 -10.80 -11.52 -3.18
N PHE A 91 -9.75 -10.84 -3.62
CA PHE A 91 -8.58 -11.41 -4.28
C PHE A 91 -7.26 -11.08 -3.59
N GLY A 92 -7.17 -9.97 -2.85
CA GLY A 92 -5.93 -9.48 -2.26
C GLY A 92 -5.21 -10.52 -1.39
N GLY A 93 -5.95 -11.37 -0.68
CA GLY A 93 -5.34 -12.41 0.15
C GLY A 93 -4.53 -13.47 -0.61
N GLY A 94 -4.79 -13.60 -1.91
CA GLY A 94 -4.04 -14.47 -2.81
C GLY A 94 -2.76 -13.87 -3.38
N ALA A 95 -2.53 -12.57 -3.21
CA ALA A 95 -1.41 -11.87 -3.83
C ALA A 95 -0.06 -12.29 -3.23
N ILE A 96 -0.04 -12.65 -1.95
CA ILE A 96 1.14 -13.13 -1.26
C ILE A 96 0.91 -14.54 -0.70
N GLU A 97 1.98 -15.29 -0.55
CA GLU A 97 1.94 -16.52 0.25
C GLU A 97 1.92 -16.17 1.74
N SER A 98 1.15 -16.92 2.55
CA SER A 98 0.95 -16.63 3.97
C SER A 98 2.24 -16.60 4.80
N THR A 99 3.27 -17.35 4.38
CA THR A 99 4.61 -17.33 5.00
C THR A 99 5.47 -16.16 4.55
N ALA A 100 5.06 -15.48 3.49
CA ALA A 100 5.80 -14.42 2.83
C ALA A 100 5.22 -13.05 3.14
N CYS A 101 4.38 -12.86 4.17
CA CYS A 101 4.01 -11.52 4.66
C CYS A 101 5.04 -11.07 5.70
N ASP A 102 6.21 -10.66 5.22
CA ASP A 102 7.34 -10.27 6.06
C ASP A 102 7.65 -8.80 5.79
N LEU A 103 7.41 -7.95 6.79
CA LEU A 103 7.76 -6.52 6.73
C LEU A 103 9.23 -6.31 6.37
N ARG A 104 10.12 -7.23 6.75
CA ARG A 104 11.53 -7.16 6.37
C ARG A 104 11.71 -7.30 4.86
N ILE A 105 11.02 -8.24 4.21
CA ILE A 105 11.09 -8.41 2.74
C ILE A 105 10.54 -7.17 2.03
N PHE A 106 9.47 -6.58 2.58
CA PHE A 106 8.90 -5.34 2.05
C PHE A 106 9.83 -4.13 2.21
N ALA A 107 10.62 -4.09 3.29
CA ALA A 107 11.62 -3.03 3.52
C ALA A 107 12.87 -3.24 2.66
N THR A 108 13.44 -4.45 2.62
CA THR A 108 14.74 -4.68 1.97
C THR A 108 14.67 -4.98 0.49
N TYR A 109 13.47 -5.14 -0.09
CA TYR A 109 13.28 -5.69 -1.44
C TYR A 109 13.96 -7.06 -1.63
N THR A 110 14.28 -7.76 -0.53
CA THR A 110 15.13 -8.95 -0.51
C THR A 110 14.44 -10.09 0.25
N PRO A 111 14.30 -11.29 -0.35
CA PRO A 111 14.68 -11.63 -1.72
C PRO A 111 13.82 -10.89 -2.76
N ALA A 112 14.26 -10.90 -4.02
CA ALA A 112 13.57 -10.23 -5.12
C ALA A 112 12.07 -10.58 -5.15
N TRP A 113 11.24 -9.57 -5.46
CA TRP A 113 9.79 -9.70 -5.50
C TRP A 113 9.31 -10.31 -6.83
N THR A 114 9.81 -11.50 -7.14
CA THR A 114 9.40 -12.31 -8.28
C THR A 114 8.60 -13.53 -7.81
N ASP A 115 7.97 -14.22 -8.76
CA ASP A 115 7.30 -15.51 -8.50
C ASP A 115 6.28 -15.43 -7.35
N SER A 116 6.45 -16.25 -6.31
CA SER A 116 5.57 -16.27 -5.13
C SER A 116 5.58 -14.98 -4.31
N ARG A 117 6.50 -14.05 -4.61
CA ARG A 117 6.65 -12.73 -3.97
C ARG A 117 6.23 -11.59 -4.88
N ALA A 118 5.76 -11.87 -6.10
CA ALA A 118 5.31 -10.85 -7.05
C ALA A 118 4.19 -9.95 -6.48
N GLY A 119 3.41 -10.43 -5.50
CA GLY A 119 2.38 -9.63 -4.84
C GLY A 119 2.89 -8.42 -4.07
N TYR A 120 4.17 -8.35 -3.69
CA TYR A 120 4.73 -7.14 -3.10
C TYR A 120 4.75 -5.96 -4.08
N ASN A 121 4.91 -6.22 -5.38
CA ASN A 121 4.78 -5.18 -6.41
C ASN A 121 3.36 -4.63 -6.46
N VAL A 122 2.34 -5.48 -6.27
CA VAL A 122 0.94 -5.04 -6.21
C VAL A 122 0.69 -4.16 -4.98
N MET A 123 1.34 -4.43 -3.85
CA MET A 123 1.23 -3.58 -2.65
C MET A 123 1.78 -2.17 -2.92
N ILE A 124 2.89 -2.06 -3.65
CA ILE A 124 3.44 -0.75 -4.06
C ILE A 124 2.49 -0.05 -5.01
N ASP A 125 1.96 -0.73 -6.04
CA ASP A 125 1.03 -0.10 -6.98
C ASP A 125 -0.27 0.34 -6.30
N LEU A 126 -0.74 -0.42 -5.31
CA LEU A 126 -1.88 -0.02 -4.48
C LEU A 126 -1.55 1.23 -3.66
N GLY A 127 -0.34 1.32 -3.10
CA GLY A 127 0.12 2.53 -2.42
C GLY A 127 0.25 3.74 -3.35
N ILE A 128 0.78 3.54 -4.56
CA ILE A 128 0.81 4.56 -5.63
C ILE A 128 -0.60 5.03 -5.94
N PHE A 129 -1.53 4.09 -6.16
CA PHE A 129 -2.93 4.42 -6.41
C PHE A 129 -3.55 5.28 -5.30
N ILE A 130 -3.34 4.90 -4.03
CA ILE A 130 -3.85 5.65 -2.88
C ILE A 130 -3.28 7.08 -2.90
N GLY A 131 -1.96 7.24 -3.05
CA GLY A 131 -1.35 8.56 -3.05
C GLY A 131 -1.77 9.44 -4.23
N GLU A 132 -1.83 8.87 -5.44
CA GLU A 132 -2.30 9.58 -6.63
C GLU A 132 -3.79 9.96 -6.53
N TYR A 133 -4.61 9.14 -5.85
CA TYR A 133 -6.00 9.51 -5.55
C TYR A 133 -6.09 10.69 -4.58
N LEU A 134 -5.28 10.68 -3.51
CA LEU A 134 -5.25 11.76 -2.54
C LEU A 134 -4.83 13.08 -3.20
N ILE A 135 -3.75 13.08 -3.99
CA ILE A 135 -3.29 14.26 -4.75
C ILE A 135 -4.36 14.72 -5.74
N TRP A 136 -5.01 13.80 -6.46
CA TRP A 136 -6.09 14.16 -7.39
C TRP A 136 -7.27 14.87 -6.70
N ARG A 137 -7.60 14.46 -5.46
CA ARG A 137 -8.66 15.08 -4.65
C ARG A 137 -8.23 16.36 -3.94
N ARG A 138 -6.92 16.53 -3.71
CA ARG A 138 -6.30 17.60 -2.92
C ARG A 138 -4.97 17.98 -3.59
N PRO A 139 -5.00 18.84 -4.62
CA PRO A 139 -3.81 19.19 -5.41
C PRO A 139 -2.66 19.85 -4.62
N GLU A 140 -2.93 20.30 -3.40
CA GLU A 140 -1.94 20.78 -2.44
C GLU A 140 -1.06 19.66 -1.85
N LEU A 141 -1.51 18.41 -1.90
CA LEU A 141 -0.74 17.25 -1.48
C LEU A 141 0.29 16.88 -2.54
N TYR A 142 1.43 16.35 -2.10
CA TYR A 142 2.51 15.94 -3.00
C TYR A 142 3.30 14.77 -2.44
N TRP A 143 4.05 14.10 -3.31
CA TRP A 143 4.97 13.04 -2.90
C TRP A 143 6.24 13.64 -2.28
N GLU A 144 6.69 13.09 -1.16
CA GLU A 144 7.92 13.49 -0.47
C GLU A 144 8.64 12.26 0.11
N ILE A 145 9.90 12.42 0.50
CA ILE A 145 10.67 11.42 1.24
C ILE A 145 10.30 11.47 2.72
N TYR A 146 9.95 10.31 3.31
CA TYR A 146 9.69 10.27 4.75
C TYR A 146 10.97 10.46 5.57
N ARG A 147 11.07 11.60 6.25
CA ARG A 147 12.20 11.94 7.14
C ARG A 147 11.83 11.88 8.62
N GLY A 148 10.73 11.22 8.95
CA GLY A 148 10.15 11.24 10.29
C GLY A 148 9.33 12.50 10.56
N HIS A 149 8.82 12.58 11.79
CA HIS A 149 8.17 13.76 12.37
C HIS A 149 9.02 14.33 13.51
N GLU A 150 8.96 15.63 13.74
CA GLU A 150 9.71 16.30 14.82
C GLU A 150 9.47 15.72 16.23
N ILE A 151 8.31 15.10 16.46
CA ILE A 151 7.95 14.49 17.76
C ILE A 151 8.32 13.01 17.83
N GLU A 152 8.74 12.41 16.72
CA GLU A 152 9.21 11.03 16.72
C GLU A 152 10.61 10.98 17.35
N PRO A 153 10.87 10.01 18.23
CA PRO A 153 12.21 9.86 18.80
C PRO A 153 13.20 9.58 17.66
N VAL A 154 14.43 10.10 17.79
CA VAL A 154 15.51 9.90 16.79
C VAL A 154 15.81 8.42 16.50
N SER A 155 15.46 7.53 17.44
CA SER A 155 15.58 6.08 17.30
C SER A 155 14.43 5.43 16.50
N PHE A 156 13.37 6.16 16.16
CA PHE A 156 12.24 5.63 15.42
C PHE A 156 12.62 5.39 13.97
N ARG A 157 12.78 4.11 13.63
CA ARG A 157 13.00 3.63 12.26
C ARG A 157 11.77 2.81 11.86
N SER A 158 10.71 3.51 11.44
CA SER A 158 9.57 2.84 10.79
C SER A 158 10.06 2.02 9.58
N PRO A 159 9.41 0.89 9.23
CA PRO A 159 9.66 0.18 7.96
C PRO A 159 9.49 1.03 6.70
N THR A 160 9.02 2.27 6.86
CA THR A 160 8.76 3.25 5.81
C THR A 160 9.59 4.52 5.94
N TYR A 161 10.55 4.55 6.87
CA TYR A 161 11.59 5.57 6.92
C TYR A 161 12.28 5.67 5.56
N LEU A 162 12.40 6.89 5.03
CA LEU A 162 12.99 7.21 3.72
C LEU A 162 12.25 6.63 2.49
N LYS A 163 11.00 6.16 2.66
CA LYS A 163 10.11 5.81 1.53
C LYS A 163 9.32 7.02 1.03
N PRO A 164 8.80 6.96 -0.22
CA PRO A 164 7.80 7.89 -0.69
C PRO A 164 6.56 7.90 0.22
N ILE A 165 6.09 9.10 0.54
CA ILE A 165 4.87 9.36 1.32
C ILE A 165 4.11 10.53 0.70
N ILE A 166 2.88 10.75 1.16
CA ILE A 166 2.14 11.97 0.86
C ILE A 166 2.37 12.99 1.98
N ASP A 167 2.83 14.17 1.59
CA ASP A 167 3.03 15.34 2.43
C ASP A 167 2.12 16.50 1.96
N GLY A 168 2.23 17.66 2.59
CA GLY A 168 1.38 18.82 2.36
C GLY A 168 0.12 18.81 3.24
N MET A 169 0.02 17.89 4.20
CA MET A 169 -1.07 17.92 5.18
C MET A 169 -0.76 18.91 6.32
N PRO A 170 -1.80 19.50 6.94
CA PRO A 170 -1.67 20.31 8.14
C PRO A 170 -0.91 19.58 9.26
N ARG A 171 -0.27 20.35 10.16
CA ARG A 171 0.48 19.83 11.33
C ARG A 171 1.65 18.89 11.02
N LEU A 172 2.23 19.02 9.83
CA LEU A 172 3.30 18.12 9.36
C LEU A 172 2.85 16.65 9.34
N TRP A 173 1.55 16.41 9.22
CA TRP A 173 1.01 15.09 9.05
C TRP A 173 1.45 14.52 7.71
N LYS A 174 1.72 13.22 7.73
CA LYS A 174 2.27 12.49 6.60
C LYS A 174 1.51 11.21 6.44
N ASP A 175 1.20 10.87 5.20
CA ASP A 175 0.47 9.65 4.88
C ASP A 175 1.39 8.63 4.19
N ASP A 176 1.56 7.52 4.90
CA ASP A 176 2.29 6.35 4.46
C ASP A 176 1.41 5.41 3.63
N THR A 177 1.16 5.82 2.39
CA THR A 177 0.29 5.11 1.46
C THR A 177 0.82 3.72 1.11
N PHE A 178 2.14 3.51 1.15
CA PHE A 178 2.76 2.21 0.91
C PHE A 178 2.50 1.23 2.05
N ARG A 179 2.58 1.68 3.30
CA ARG A 179 2.17 0.87 4.45
C ARG A 179 0.69 0.56 4.41
N THR A 180 -0.16 1.47 3.95
CA THR A 180 -1.59 1.21 3.75
C THR A 180 -1.83 0.15 2.67
N GLY A 181 -1.15 0.24 1.52
CA GLY A 181 -1.21 -0.77 0.46
C GLY A 181 -0.75 -2.14 0.94
N TYR A 182 0.37 -2.21 1.66
CA TYR A 182 0.85 -3.41 2.34
C TYR A 182 -0.21 -3.96 3.31
N GLY A 183 -0.72 -3.13 4.21
CA GLY A 183 -1.67 -3.51 5.26
C GLY A 183 -2.98 -4.05 4.69
N ALA A 184 -3.46 -3.48 3.58
CA ALA A 184 -4.67 -3.93 2.91
C ALA A 184 -4.53 -5.35 2.35
N ILE A 185 -3.43 -5.64 1.65
CA ILE A 185 -3.15 -6.97 1.08
C ILE A 185 -2.81 -7.99 2.17
N ALA A 186 -1.95 -7.61 3.13
CA ALA A 186 -1.58 -8.44 4.28
C ALA A 186 -2.80 -8.83 5.12
N GLY A 187 -3.67 -7.86 5.40
CA GLY A 187 -4.91 -8.07 6.13
C GLY A 187 -5.89 -8.97 5.38
N ALA A 188 -6.02 -8.81 4.05
CA ALA A 188 -6.80 -9.71 3.22
C ALA A 188 -6.23 -11.13 3.23
N CYS A 189 -4.89 -11.27 3.22
CA CYS A 189 -4.21 -12.57 3.31
C CYS A 189 -4.53 -13.25 4.63
N GLN A 190 -4.36 -12.56 5.77
CA GLN A 190 -4.67 -13.13 7.08
C GLN A 190 -6.13 -13.60 7.19
N LYS A 191 -7.08 -12.76 6.74
CA LYS A 191 -8.52 -13.08 6.73
C LYS A 191 -8.89 -14.30 5.86
N SER A 192 -8.01 -14.69 4.93
CA SER A 192 -8.22 -15.85 4.07
C SER A 192 -7.84 -17.19 4.71
N LEU A 193 -7.13 -17.18 5.84
CA LEU A 193 -6.56 -18.37 6.46
C LEU A 193 -7.47 -18.96 7.55
N ILE A 194 -7.53 -20.29 7.62
CA ILE A 194 -8.20 -21.05 8.68
C ILE A 194 -7.51 -20.78 10.02
N GLY A 195 -8.31 -20.55 11.06
CA GLY A 195 -7.80 -20.29 12.41
C GLY A 195 -7.12 -18.92 12.56
N SER A 196 -7.25 -18.04 11.57
CA SER A 196 -7.02 -16.62 11.82
C SER A 196 -8.13 -16.16 12.77
N ASP A 197 -7.78 -15.85 14.01
CA ASP A 197 -8.67 -15.14 14.93
C ASP A 197 -9.00 -13.83 14.23
N GLY A 198 -10.17 -13.82 13.59
CA GLY A 198 -10.47 -12.87 12.54
C GLY A 198 -10.08 -11.49 13.02
N PHE A 199 -9.14 -10.86 12.30
CA PHE A 199 -8.82 -9.45 12.46
C PHE A 199 -10.12 -8.71 12.12
N ARG A 200 -11.02 -8.60 13.11
CA ARG A 200 -12.40 -8.11 13.03
C ARG A 200 -12.45 -6.61 12.77
N ASP A 201 -11.32 -6.03 12.41
CA ASP A 201 -11.20 -4.62 12.31
C ASP A 201 -11.67 -4.13 10.94
N ARG A 202 -12.70 -3.28 10.99
CA ARG A 202 -13.15 -2.44 9.88
C ARG A 202 -12.08 -1.38 9.55
N SER A 203 -11.10 -1.16 10.42
CA SER A 203 -9.98 -0.21 10.22
C SER A 203 -9.03 -0.59 9.07
N ASN A 204 -8.97 -1.87 8.66
CA ASN A 204 -8.03 -2.32 7.62
C ASN A 204 -8.54 -2.09 6.18
N SER A 205 -9.58 -1.28 5.99
CA SER A 205 -9.97 -0.81 4.66
C SER A 205 -9.08 0.35 4.26
N PHE A 206 -8.40 0.25 3.11
CA PHE A 206 -7.67 1.41 2.58
C PHE A 206 -8.62 2.56 2.19
N VAL A 207 -9.93 2.31 2.03
CA VAL A 207 -10.94 3.35 1.82
C VAL A 207 -11.18 4.14 3.10
N PHE A 208 -11.22 3.46 4.24
CA PHE A 208 -11.25 4.13 5.54
C PHE A 208 -10.01 5.02 5.73
N HIS A 209 -8.84 4.51 5.35
CA HIS A 209 -7.59 5.27 5.34
C HIS A 209 -7.65 6.50 4.42
N ILE A 210 -8.05 6.34 3.15
CA ILE A 210 -8.24 7.47 2.21
C ILE A 210 -9.14 8.55 2.82
N LYS A 211 -10.27 8.15 3.40
CA LYS A 211 -11.20 9.08 4.05
C LYS A 211 -10.58 9.80 5.24
N GLN A 212 -9.77 9.10 6.05
CA GLN A 212 -9.02 9.73 7.14
C GLN A 212 -8.05 10.78 6.59
N SER A 213 -7.27 10.43 5.58
CA SER A 213 -6.27 11.32 4.99
C SER A 213 -6.90 12.55 4.34
N LEU A 214 -8.00 12.38 3.60
CA LEU A 214 -8.76 13.51 3.02
C LEU A 214 -9.43 14.40 4.08
N TYR A 215 -9.88 13.79 5.18
CA TYR A 215 -10.43 14.52 6.31
C TYR A 215 -9.34 15.31 7.02
N PHE A 216 -8.18 14.70 7.21
CA PHE A 216 -7.02 15.30 7.86
C PHE A 216 -6.38 16.41 7.04
N SER A 217 -6.34 16.30 5.72
CA SER A 217 -5.75 17.32 4.85
C SER A 217 -6.52 18.65 4.86
N ARG A 218 -7.78 18.68 5.28
CA ARG A 218 -8.60 19.91 5.33
C ARG A 218 -8.67 20.58 6.71
N LEU A 219 -8.14 19.97 7.76
CA LEU A 219 -8.29 20.51 9.12
C LEU A 219 -7.29 21.63 9.37
N PRO A 220 -7.72 22.76 9.92
CA PRO A 220 -6.78 23.79 10.38
C PRO A 220 -5.80 23.27 11.43
N ASP A 221 -4.63 23.89 11.51
CA ASP A 221 -3.56 23.52 12.45
C ASP A 221 -3.96 23.62 13.93
N ASP A 222 -5.02 24.34 14.27
CA ASP A 222 -5.49 24.60 15.64
C ASP A 222 -6.65 23.71 16.11
N VAL A 223 -7.26 22.88 15.25
CA VAL A 223 -8.43 22.05 15.61
C VAL A 223 -8.05 20.72 16.27
N VAL A 224 -8.41 20.49 17.53
CA VAL A 224 -8.25 19.16 18.15
C VAL A 224 -9.17 18.16 17.45
N VAL A 225 -8.58 17.08 16.91
CA VAL A 225 -9.33 16.17 16.05
C VAL A 225 -10.05 15.12 16.88
N LEU A 226 -11.35 15.32 17.08
CA LEU A 226 -12.26 14.38 17.75
C LEU A 226 -13.32 13.79 16.78
N GLY A 227 -13.14 13.98 15.46
CA GLY A 227 -14.17 13.71 14.45
C GLY A 227 -14.16 12.31 13.84
N GLU A 228 -15.34 11.84 13.42
CA GLU A 228 -15.51 10.60 12.65
C GLU A 228 -15.19 10.84 11.17
N SER A 229 -14.02 10.41 10.71
CA SER A 229 -13.62 10.39 9.28
C SER A 229 -14.56 9.61 8.36
N LYS A 230 -15.51 8.84 8.93
CA LYS A 230 -16.46 7.99 8.18
C LYS A 230 -17.29 8.77 7.16
N ASN A 231 -17.58 10.04 7.46
CA ASN A 231 -18.42 10.91 6.65
C ASN A 231 -17.64 11.66 5.57
N GLU A 232 -16.31 11.53 5.50
CA GLU A 232 -15.53 12.17 4.44
C GLU A 232 -15.94 11.58 3.08
N PRO A 233 -16.30 12.43 2.09
CA PRO A 233 -16.63 11.95 0.77
C PRO A 233 -15.37 11.43 0.07
N LEU A 234 -15.52 10.31 -0.63
CA LEU A 234 -14.51 9.87 -1.59
C LEU A 234 -14.43 10.88 -2.72
#